data_AF-A0A0G1VZP4-F1
#
_entry.id   AF-A0A0G1VZP4-F1
#
_cell.length_a   1.000
_cell.length_b   1.000
_cell.length_c   1.000
_cell.angle_alpha   90.00
_cell.angle_beta   90.00
_cell.angle_gamma   90.00
#
_symmetry.space_group_name_H-M   'P 1'
#
loop_
_entity.id
_entity.type
_entity.pdbx_description
1 polymer ?
#
loop_
_entity_poly.entity_id
_entity_poly.type
_entity_poly.pdbx_seq_one_letter_code
_entity_poly.pdbx_strand_id
1 'polypeptide(L)' 'MEVSVTRVLLINPVVREEDDPRHIPYGISQLAALADQAGHLVQILDANAWRPDDNDLKAGT' A
#
# COMPACT_ATOMS: atom_id res chain seq x y z
N MET A 1 5.30 -16.84 23.49
CA MET A 1 4.12 -16.00 23.22
C MET A 1 3.60 -16.39 21.86
N GLU A 2 2.31 -16.70 21.76
CA GLU A 2 1.68 -16.98 20.47
C GLU A 2 1.43 -15.64 19.76
N VAL A 3 1.98 -15.47 18.56
CA VAL A 3 1.77 -14.28 17.73
C VAL A 3 0.57 -14.59 16.83
N SER A 4 -0.53 -13.88 17.00
CA SER A 4 -1.71 -14.06 16.15
C SER A 4 -1.46 -13.48 14.76
N VAL A 5 -1.79 -14.24 13.71
CA VAL A 5 -1.84 -13.76 12.32
C VAL A 5 -2.90 -12.64 12.21
N THR A 6 -2.47 -11.49 11.69
CA THR A 6 -3.33 -10.32 11.42
C THR A 6 -3.20 -9.93 9.95
N ARG A 7 -4.27 -9.37 9.37
CA ARG A 7 -4.24 -8.76 8.04
C ARG A 7 -3.98 -7.26 8.17
N VAL A 8 -2.95 -6.77 7.48
CA VAL A 8 -2.51 -5.38 7.53
C VAL A 8 -2.56 -4.79 6.13
N LEU A 9 -3.26 -3.68 5.96
CA LEU A 9 -3.22 -2.88 4.75
C LEU A 9 -2.47 -1.58 5.05
N LEU A 10 -1.37 -1.34 4.35
CA LEU A 10 -0.60 -0.10 4.43
C LEU A 10 -0.90 0.74 3.21
N ILE A 11 -1.35 1.98 3.42
CA ILE A 11 -1.78 2.88 2.34
C ILE A 11 -0.78 4.03 2.23
N ASN A 12 -0.16 4.21 1.06
CA ASN A 12 0.52 5.46 0.73
C ASN A 12 -0.54 6.41 0.17
N PRO A 13 -0.95 7.46 0.91
CA PRO A 13 -2.02 8.35 0.48
C PRO A 13 -1.58 9.19 -0.72
N VAL A 14 -2.56 9.70 -1.48
CA VAL A 14 -2.31 10.74 -2.48
C VAL A 14 -1.72 11.96 -1.79
N VAL A 15 -0.56 12.42 -2.26
CA VAL A 15 0.09 13.64 -1.78
C VAL A 15 0.24 14.57 -2.98
N ARG A 16 -0.43 15.73 -2.90
CA ARG A 16 -0.51 16.76 -3.96
C ARG A 16 -1.12 16.19 -5.24
N GLU A 17 -2.37 16.55 -5.48
CA GLU A 17 -3.14 16.03 -6.60
C GLU A 17 -2.59 16.53 -7.93
N GLU A 18 -2.00 17.72 -7.93
CA GLU A 18 -1.46 18.42 -9.09
C GLU A 18 -0.01 18.03 -9.47
N ASP A 19 0.73 17.37 -8.56
CA ASP A 19 2.12 16.95 -8.78
C ASP A 19 2.18 15.45 -9.08
N ASP A 20 3.09 15.07 -9.99
CA ASP A 20 3.36 13.67 -10.27
C ASP A 20 3.98 12.94 -9.06
N PRO A 21 3.58 11.69 -8.78
CA PRO A 21 4.23 10.85 -7.77
C PRO A 21 5.66 10.50 -8.19
N ARG A 22 6.66 10.93 -7.41
CA ARG A 22 8.09 10.74 -7.76
C ARG A 22 8.84 9.74 -6.89
N HIS A 23 8.29 9.38 -5.74
CA HIS A 23 9.00 8.59 -4.74
C HIS A 23 8.19 7.37 -4.35
N ILE A 24 8.88 6.23 -4.28
CA ILE A 24 8.34 5.02 -3.67
C ILE A 24 8.09 5.26 -2.16
N PRO A 25 7.08 4.61 -1.55
CA PRO A 25 6.78 4.77 -0.14
C PRO A 25 7.72 3.95 0.74
N TYR A 26 9.01 4.32 0.76
CA TYR A 26 10.08 3.54 1.39
C TYR A 26 9.83 3.22 2.87
N GLY A 27 9.26 4.17 3.63
CA GLY A 27 8.89 3.92 5.04
C GLY A 27 7.81 2.85 5.19
N ILE A 28 6.80 2.85 4.31
CA ILE A 28 5.76 1.80 4.28
C ILE A 28 6.38 0.46 3.89
N SER A 29 7.30 0.43 2.92
CA SER A 29 7.99 -0.81 2.53
C SER A 29 8.78 -1.43 3.69
N GLN A 30 9.42 -0.61 4.52
CA GLN A 30 10.12 -1.11 5.72
C GLN A 30 9.14 -1.67 6.77
N LEU A 31 8.03 -0.97 7.02
CA LEU A 31 6.99 -1.46 7.93
C LEU A 31 6.35 -2.76 7.42
N ALA A 32 6.14 -2.87 6.11
CA ALA A 32 5.62 -4.08 5.49
C ALA A 32 6.56 -5.26 5.70
N ALA A 33 7.86 -5.07 5.48
CA ALA A 33 8.87 -6.11 5.70
C ALA A 33 8.92 -6.58 7.17
N LEU A 34 8.81 -5.65 8.12
CA LEU A 34 8.77 -6.00 9.54
C LEU A 34 7.51 -6.79 9.92
N ALA A 35 6.34 -6.38 9.40
CA ALA A 35 5.08 -7.06 9.65
C ALA A 35 5.02 -8.45 8.99
N ASP A 36 5.57 -8.59 7.78
CA ASP A 36 5.71 -9.88 7.09
C ASP A 36 6.66 -10.82 7.86
N GLN A 37 7.81 -10.29 8.31
CA GLN A 37 8.75 -11.05 9.16
C GLN A 37 8.13 -11.48 10.50
N ALA A 38 7.18 -10.71 11.04
CA ALA A 38 6.42 -11.06 12.24
C ALA A 38 5.31 -12.10 11.99
N GLY A 39 5.13 -12.57 10.74
CA GLY A 39 4.14 -13.56 10.36
C GLY A 39 2.74 -12.99 10.11
N HIS A 40 2.62 -11.69 9.80
CA HIS A 40 1.34 -11.08 9.43
C HIS A 40 1.13 -11.10 7.91
N LEU A 41 -0.14 -11.03 7.48
CA LEU A 41 -0.49 -10.91 6.06
C LEU A 41 -0.54 -9.44 5.69
N VAL A 42 0.39 -8.99 4.85
CA VAL A 42 0.56 -7.57 4.53
C VAL A 42 0.19 -7.28 3.08
N GLN A 43 -0.54 -6.18 2.85
CA GLN A 43 -0.77 -5.58 1.54
C GLN A 43 -0.37 -4.12 1.54
N ILE A 44 0.12 -3.63 0.40
CA ILE A 44 0.45 -2.22 0.19
C ILE A 44 -0.45 -1.68 -0.92
N LEU A 45 -1.15 -0.57 -0.63
CA LEU A 45 -1.86 0.23 -1.61
C LEU A 45 -1.12 1.55 -1.79
N ASP A 46 -0.46 1.72 -2.94
CA ASP A 46 0.15 3.00 -3.30
C ASP A 46 -0.84 3.87 -4.07
N ALA A 47 -1.74 4.54 -3.33
CA ALA A 47 -2.72 5.44 -3.94
C ALA A 47 -2.06 6.69 -4.53
N ASN A 48 -0.86 7.07 -4.07
CA ASN A 48 -0.14 8.18 -4.66
C ASN A 48 0.29 7.89 -6.10
N ALA A 49 0.80 6.67 -6.35
CA ALA A 49 1.25 6.21 -7.66
C ALA A 49 0.12 5.66 -8.54
N TRP A 50 -0.86 4.99 -7.94
CA TRP A 50 -2.00 4.41 -8.63
C TRP A 50 -3.25 5.26 -8.39
N ARG A 51 -3.51 6.18 -9.33
CA ARG A 51 -4.68 7.09 -9.35
C ARG A 51 -5.63 6.70 -10.50
N PRO A 52 -6.24 5.50 -10.46
CA PRO A 52 -7.09 5.02 -11.55
C PRO A 52 -8.32 5.91 -11.72
N ASP A 53 -8.76 6.10 -12.97
CA ASP A 53 -10.06 6.69 -13.26
C ASP A 53 -11.18 5.63 -13.26
N ASP A 54 -12.43 6.07 -13.48
CA ASP A 54 -13.59 5.17 -13.53
C ASP A 54 -13.50 4.10 -14.63
N ASN A 55 -12.70 4.31 -15.68
CA ASN A 55 -12.51 3.33 -16.75
C ASN A 55 -11.48 2.28 -16.34
N ASP A 56 -10.40 2.69 -15.68
CA ASP A 56 -9.37 1.79 -15.12
C ASP A 56 -9.99 0.78 -14.13
N LEU A 57 -10.97 1.23 -13.34
CA LEU A 57 -11.65 0.39 -12.34
C LEU A 57 -12.63 -0.63 -12.96
N LYS A 58 -13.21 -0.34 -14.12
CA LYS A 58 -14.17 -1.24 -14.79
C LYS A 58 -13.51 -2.38 -15.55
N ALA A 59 -12.24 -2.21 -15.94
CA ALA A 59 -11.49 -3.22 -16.68
C ALA A 59 -11.14 -4.47 -15.84
N GLY A 60 -11.36 -4.43 -14.51
CA GLY A 60 -11.09 -5.53 -13.58
C GLY A 60 -12.29 -6.41 -13.20
N THR A 61 -13.46 -6.21 -13.84
CA THR A 61 -14.70 -7.01 -13.68
C THR A 61 -15.01 -7.80 -14.94
#